data_AF-A0A382TWG0-F1
#
_entry.id   AF-A0A382TWG0-F1
#
_cell.length_a   1.000
_cell.length_b   1.000
_cell.length_c   1.000
_cell.angle_alpha   90.00
_cell.angle_beta   90.00
_cell.angle_gamma   90.00
#
_symmetry.space_group_name_H-M   'P 1'
#
loop_
_entity.id
_entity.type
_entity.pdbx_description
1 polymer ?
#
loop_
_entity_poly.entity_id
_entity_poly.type
_entity_poly.pdbx_seq_one_letter_code
_entity_poly.pdbx_strand_id
1 'polypeptide(L)'
;MIKVSRGCLGSEELEEVKSAFEYGYFGLAFKVDEFEEALKSYFGASYVVATNTGTTALHLALDALRIGPGDEVIVPSLTFVASFQAI
;
A
#
# COMPACT_ATOMS: atom_id res chain seq x y z
N MET A 1 30.49 -8.25 0.15
CA MET A 1 29.45 -7.81 -0.80
C MET A 1 28.57 -6.78 -0.10
N ILE A 2 28.48 -5.54 -0.59
CA ILE A 2 27.63 -4.50 0.01
C ILE A 2 26.23 -4.62 -0.59
N LYS A 3 25.19 -4.68 0.26
CA LYS A 3 23.79 -4.68 -0.18
C LYS A 3 23.36 -3.26 -0.50
N VAL A 4 22.69 -3.05 -1.63
CA VAL A 4 22.16 -1.73 -2.04
C VAL A 4 20.97 -1.30 -1.18
N SER A 5 20.17 -2.27 -0.70
CA SER A 5 19.06 -2.04 0.24
C SER A 5 19.01 -3.17 1.27
N ARG A 6 18.58 -2.84 2.49
CA ARG A 6 18.39 -3.77 3.61
C ARG A 6 17.12 -3.36 4.35
N GLY A 7 16.26 -4.33 4.66
CA GLY A 7 15.12 -4.09 5.54
C GLY A 7 15.57 -3.71 6.95
N CYS A 8 15.01 -2.63 7.48
CA CYS A 8 15.17 -2.24 8.89
C CYS A 8 14.07 -2.94 9.69
N LEU A 9 14.39 -4.13 10.22
CA LEU A 9 13.45 -4.96 10.98
C LEU A 9 14.10 -5.33 12.32
N GLY A 10 13.32 -5.32 13.38
CA GLY A 10 13.72 -5.62 14.75
C GLY A 10 12.71 -6.52 15.48
N SER A 11 12.76 -6.49 16.81
CA SER A 11 11.85 -7.28 17.66
C SER A 11 10.40 -6.78 17.62
N GLU A 12 10.21 -5.49 17.37
CA GLU A 12 8.88 -4.87 17.30
C GLU A 12 8.06 -5.45 16.14
N GLU A 13 8.62 -5.51 14.93
CA GLU A 13 7.93 -6.11 13.78
C GLU A 13 7.66 -7.60 13.97
N LEU A 14 8.56 -8.32 14.64
CA LEU A 14 8.36 -9.75 14.93
C LEU A 14 7.21 -9.98 15.91
N GLU A 15 7.07 -9.14 16.94
CA GLU A 15 5.99 -9.28 17.91
C GLU A 15 4.63 -8.94 17.27
N GLU A 16 4.57 -7.93 16.39
CA GLU A 16 3.33 -7.60 15.66
C GLU A 16 2.90 -8.74 14.72
N VAL A 17 3.85 -9.36 14.00
CA VAL A 17 3.55 -10.55 13.18
C VAL A 17 3.07 -11.71 14.04
N LYS A 18 3.70 -11.94 15.19
CA LYS A 18 3.30 -12.98 16.13
C LYS A 18 1.88 -12.74 16.67
N SER A 19 1.55 -11.51 17.06
CA SER A 19 0.21 -11.13 17.50
C SER A 19 -0.85 -11.43 16.42
N ALA A 20 -0.58 -11.07 15.16
CA ALA A 20 -1.47 -11.40 14.04
C ALA A 20 -1.63 -12.91 13.83
N PHE A 21 -0.54 -13.67 13.99
CA PHE A 21 -0.57 -15.13 13.89
C PHE A 21 -1.38 -15.76 15.02
N GLU A 22 -1.21 -15.30 16.27
CA GLU A 22 -1.96 -15.76 17.44
C GLU A 22 -3.44 -15.42 17.36
N TYR A 23 -3.81 -14.29 16.74
CA TYR A 23 -5.20 -13.93 16.48
C TYR A 23 -5.90 -14.91 15.53
N GLY A 24 -5.16 -15.52 14.60
CA GLY A 24 -5.64 -16.62 13.76
C GLY A 24 -6.62 -16.22 12.64
N TYR A 25 -6.85 -14.93 12.42
CA TYR A 25 -7.67 -14.42 11.31
C TYR A 25 -6.82 -13.57 10.35
N PHE A 26 -6.64 -14.06 9.13
CA PHE A 26 -5.76 -13.49 8.11
C PHE A 26 -6.52 -12.74 7.00
N GLY A 27 -7.80 -12.44 7.22
CA GLY A 27 -8.58 -11.59 6.33
C GLY A 27 -8.28 -10.10 6.53
N LEU A 28 -9.26 -9.25 6.24
CA LEU A 28 -9.22 -7.84 6.63
C LEU A 28 -9.40 -7.76 8.15
N ALA A 29 -8.29 -7.85 8.87
CA ALA A 29 -8.22 -7.96 10.31
C ALA A 29 -7.97 -6.60 10.96
N PHE A 30 -8.17 -6.54 12.28
CA PHE A 30 -8.01 -5.33 13.11
C PHE A 30 -6.65 -4.63 12.91
N LYS A 31 -5.58 -5.36 12.57
CA LYS A 31 -4.26 -4.77 12.27
C LYS A 31 -4.25 -3.87 11.04
N VAL A 32 -5.12 -4.14 10.06
CA VAL A 32 -5.28 -3.27 8.89
C VAL A 32 -5.99 -1.98 9.31
N ASP A 33 -7.05 -2.07 10.10
CA ASP A 33 -7.79 -0.90 10.60
C ASP A 33 -6.89 0.00 11.46
N GLU A 34 -6.10 -0.59 12.37
CA GLU A 34 -5.10 0.11 13.18
C GLU A 34 -4.08 0.85 12.31
N PHE A 35 -3.60 0.19 11.25
CA PHE A 35 -2.65 0.77 10.30
C PHE A 35 -3.25 1.92 9.50
N GLU A 36 -4.49 1.78 9.01
CA GLU A 36 -5.19 2.82 8.27
C GLU A 36 -5.44 4.07 9.14
N GLU A 37 -5.87 3.91 10.38
CA GLU A 37 -6.06 5.05 11.31
C GLU A 37 -4.73 5.76 11.63
N ALA A 38 -3.65 5.00 11.86
CA ALA A 38 -2.32 5.57 12.05
C ALA A 38 -1.88 6.38 10.81
N LEU A 39 -2.11 5.84 9.61
CA LEU A 39 -1.79 6.52 8.36
C LEU A 39 -2.66 7.76 8.11
N LYS A 40 -3.96 7.72 8.45
CA LYS A 40 -4.83 8.91 8.36
C LYS A 40 -4.25 10.06 9.17
N SER A 41 -3.84 9.79 10.40
CA SER A 41 -3.19 10.78 11.25
C SER A 41 -1.85 11.25 10.68
N TYR A 42 -1.05 10.34 10.13
CA TYR A 42 0.27 10.66 9.56
C TYR A 42 0.17 11.56 8.31
N PHE A 43 -0.76 11.24 7.40
CA PHE A 43 -0.96 12.00 6.16
C PHE A 43 -1.84 13.24 6.33
N GLY A 44 -2.60 13.35 7.44
CA GLY A 44 -3.64 14.37 7.59
C GLY A 44 -4.82 14.17 6.62
N ALA A 45 -5.07 12.93 6.22
CA ALA A 45 -6.11 12.57 5.26
C ALA A 45 -7.43 12.21 5.97
N SER A 46 -8.57 12.50 5.34
CA SER A 46 -9.88 12.11 5.87
C SER A 46 -10.12 10.59 5.80
N TYR A 47 -9.51 9.91 4.82
CA TYR A 47 -9.64 8.47 4.58
C TYR A 47 -8.32 7.90 4.08
N VAL A 48 -8.04 6.65 4.45
CA VAL A 48 -6.93 5.84 3.92
C VAL A 48 -7.49 4.45 3.64
N VAL A 49 -7.01 3.83 2.55
CA VAL A 49 -7.29 2.43 2.22
C VAL A 49 -5.98 1.73 1.99
N ALA A 50 -5.66 0.75 2.83
CA ALA A 50 -4.50 -0.11 2.68
C ALA A 50 -4.75 -1.12 1.56
N THR A 51 -3.74 -1.33 0.72
CA THR A 51 -3.77 -2.32 -0.36
C THR A 51 -2.52 -3.19 -0.29
N ASN A 52 -2.53 -4.31 -1.00
CA ASN A 52 -1.41 -5.26 -0.98
C ASN A 52 -0.17 -4.73 -1.71
N THR A 53 -0.31 -3.78 -2.64
CA THR A 53 0.80 -3.18 -3.41
C THR A 53 0.50 -1.75 -3.85
N GLY A 54 1.54 -0.97 -4.11
CA GLY A 54 1.40 0.37 -4.72
C GLY A 54 0.73 0.35 -6.10
N THR A 55 0.93 -0.70 -6.90
CA THR A 55 0.27 -0.85 -8.21
C THR A 55 -1.25 -0.98 -8.05
N THR A 56 -1.70 -1.80 -7.09
CA THR A 56 -3.14 -1.96 -6.79
C THR A 56 -3.74 -0.66 -6.26
N ALA A 57 -3.02 0.10 -5.43
CA ALA A 57 -3.47 1.41 -4.98
C ALA A 57 -3.72 2.37 -6.16
N LEU A 58 -2.77 2.46 -7.10
CA LEU A 58 -2.92 3.31 -8.28
C LEU A 58 -4.05 2.83 -9.20
N HIS A 59 -4.16 1.52 -9.41
CA HIS A 59 -5.20 0.94 -10.25
C HIS A 59 -6.59 1.22 -9.69
N LEU A 60 -6.81 1.00 -8.39
CA LEU A 60 -8.08 1.32 -7.73
C LEU A 60 -8.39 2.82 -7.74
N ALA A 61 -7.37 3.69 -7.64
CA ALA A 61 -7.56 5.13 -7.74
C ALA A 61 -8.08 5.55 -9.13
N LEU A 62 -7.52 4.97 -10.21
CA LEU A 62 -7.96 5.23 -11.58
C LEU A 62 -9.36 4.65 -11.85
N ASP A 63 -9.65 3.44 -11.36
CA ASP A 63 -10.98 2.82 -11.46
C ASP A 63 -12.04 3.63 -10.70
N ALA A 64 -11.72 4.13 -9.50
CA ALA A 64 -12.61 5.01 -8.74
C ALA A 64 -12.91 6.34 -9.46
N LEU A 65 -11.96 6.85 -10.24
CA LEU A 65 -12.13 8.00 -11.13
C LEU A 65 -12.87 7.66 -12.44
N ARG A 66 -13.12 6.37 -12.70
CA ARG A 66 -13.75 5.82 -13.92
C ARG A 66 -12.98 6.14 -15.20
N ILE A 67 -11.65 6.16 -15.10
CA ILE A 67 -10.78 6.26 -16.28
C ILE A 67 -10.96 5.02 -17.15
N GLY A 68 -11.09 5.21 -18.46
CA GLY A 68 -11.35 4.13 -19.39
C GLY A 68 -10.89 4.40 -20.83
N PRO A 69 -11.34 3.57 -21.79
CA PRO A 69 -10.95 3.72 -23.18
C PRO A 69 -11.28 5.11 -23.75
N GLY A 70 -10.25 5.80 -24.25
CA GLY A 70 -10.37 7.15 -24.81
C GLY A 70 -9.89 8.25 -23.86
N ASP A 71 -9.69 7.96 -22.58
CA ASP A 71 -9.09 8.90 -21.63
C ASP A 71 -7.56 8.92 -21.73
N GLU A 72 -6.96 10.05 -21.39
CA GLU A 72 -5.51 10.23 -21.37
C GLU A 72 -4.99 10.36 -19.94
N VAL A 73 -3.98 9.56 -19.59
CA VAL A 73 -3.28 9.63 -18.30
C VAL A 73 -1.82 10.00 -18.55
N ILE A 74 -1.42 11.20 -18.09
CA ILE A 74 -0.06 11.70 -18.26
C ILE A 74 0.85 11.06 -17.20
N VAL A 75 1.92 10.41 -17.64
CA VAL A 75 2.95 9.83 -16.77
C VAL A 75 4.35 10.29 -17.19
N PRO A 76 5.31 10.45 -16.26
CA PRO A 76 6.69 10.75 -16.60
C PRO A 76 7.32 9.65 -17.46
N SER A 77 8.15 10.01 -18.43
CA SER A 77 8.91 9.04 -19.23
C SER A 77 9.96 8.28 -18.41
N LEU A 78 10.46 8.90 -17.33
CA LEU A 78 11.38 8.31 -16.38
C LEU A 78 10.67 8.10 -15.03
N THR A 79 10.10 6.91 -14.86
CA THR A 79 9.43 6.46 -13.61
C THR A 79 9.56 4.95 -13.46
N PHE A 80 9.13 4.40 -12.33
CA PHE A 80 8.97 2.96 -12.16
C PHE A 80 7.76 2.46 -12.96
N VAL A 81 7.90 1.29 -13.61
CA VAL A 81 6.94 0.73 -14.58
C VAL A 81 5.53 0.53 -14.02
N ALA A 82 5.39 0.34 -12.70
CA ALA A 82 4.08 0.20 -12.06
C ALA A 82 3.15 1.39 -12.33
N SER A 83 3.70 2.60 -12.51
CA SER A 83 2.90 3.80 -12.83
C SER A 83 2.16 3.65 -14.16
N PHE A 84 2.78 2.98 -15.14
CA PHE A 84 2.18 2.72 -16.44
C PHE A 84 1.27 1.49 -16.41
N GLN A 85 1.66 0.44 -15.67
CA GLN A 85 0.87 -0.80 -15.57
C GLN A 85 -0.43 -0.67 -14.79
N ALA A 86 -0.57 0.38 -13.97
CA ALA A 86 -1.78 0.63 -13.19
C ALA A 86 -2.92 1.21 -14.04
N ILE A 87 -2.61 1.81 -15.19
CA ILE A 87 -3.53 2.38 -16.17
C ILE A 87 -4.05 1.24 -17.05
#